data_AF-A0A834Y0Q9-F1
#
_entry.id   AF-A0A834Y0Q9-F1
#
_cell.length_a   1.000
_cell.length_b   1.000
_cell.length_c   1.000
_cell.angle_alpha   90.00
_cell.angle_beta   90.00
_cell.angle_gamma   90.00
#
_symmetry.space_group_name_H-M   'P 1'
#
loop_
_entity.id
_entity.type
_entity.pdbx_description
1 polymer ?
#
loop_
_entity_poly.entity_id
_entity_poly.type
_entity_poly.pdbx_seq_one_letter_code
_entity_poly.pdbx_strand_id
1 'polypeptide(L)'
;MASKILQQSLKNPKELYKFLLRSCDKLPKGPKEHYKHSIKQSFKQHVYEPDAERVKQIIEKSIIDADWLFKKYKIDLESLLKK
;
A
#
# COMPACT_ATOMS: atom_id res chain seq x y z
N MET A 1 13.21 5.06 4.53
CA MET A 1 12.55 5.85 3.47
C MET A 1 11.84 4.90 2.54
N ALA A 2 10.58 5.15 2.22
CA ALA A 2 9.90 4.40 1.17
C ALA A 2 10.71 4.48 -0.11
N SER A 3 10.93 3.34 -0.76
CA SER A 3 11.79 3.35 -1.93
C SER A 3 11.12 4.16 -3.05
N LYS A 4 11.90 5.05 -3.65
CA LYS A 4 11.49 5.86 -4.81
C LYS A 4 10.92 4.99 -5.95
N ILE A 5 11.32 3.72 -5.98
CA ILE A 5 10.85 2.68 -6.90
C ILE A 5 9.35 2.40 -6.69
N LEU A 6 8.90 2.17 -5.46
CA LEU A 6 7.48 1.90 -5.19
C LEU A 6 6.58 3.07 -5.62
N GLN A 7 7.00 4.31 -5.34
CA GLN A 7 6.26 5.52 -5.75
C GLN A 7 6.20 5.67 -7.27
N GLN A 8 7.27 5.32 -7.98
CA GLN A 8 7.29 5.39 -9.44
C GLN A 8 6.43 4.30 -10.09
N SER A 9 6.40 3.10 -9.52
CA SER A 9 5.66 1.97 -10.07
C SER A 9 4.18 1.95 -9.68
N LEU A 10 3.79 2.50 -8.53
CA LEU A 10 2.42 2.46 -8.01
C LEU A 10 1.73 3.83 -8.10
N LYS A 11 1.69 4.41 -9.30
CA LYS A 11 1.03 5.71 -9.54
C LYS A 11 -0.49 5.63 -9.64
N ASN A 12 -1.02 4.44 -9.91
CA ASN A 12 -2.46 4.22 -10.04
C ASN A 12 -3.07 3.71 -8.72
N PRO A 13 -4.12 4.35 -8.17
CA PRO A 13 -4.77 3.91 -6.94
C PRO A 13 -5.24 2.45 -6.97
N LYS A 14 -5.72 1.96 -8.11
CA LYS A 14 -6.19 0.57 -8.26
C LYS A 14 -5.04 -0.43 -8.21
N GLU A 15 -3.90 -0.08 -8.80
CA GLU A 15 -2.70 -0.93 -8.77
C GLU A 15 -2.12 -0.98 -7.36
N LEU A 16 -2.00 0.17 -6.69
CA LEU A 16 -1.59 0.26 -5.29
C LEU A 16 -2.49 -0.60 -4.40
N TYR A 17 -3.81 -0.47 -4.53
CA TYR A 17 -4.77 -1.25 -3.76
C TYR A 17 -4.58 -2.76 -3.93
N LYS A 18 -4.48 -3.24 -5.18
CA LYS A 18 -4.24 -4.65 -5.47
C LYS A 18 -2.90 -5.13 -4.90
N PHE A 19 -1.85 -4.32 -5.05
CA PHE A 19 -0.52 -4.62 -4.54
C PHE A 19 -0.53 -4.77 -3.02
N LEU A 20 -1.04 -3.78 -2.30
CA LEU A 20 -1.09 -3.80 -0.83
C LEU A 20 -1.88 -5.00 -0.29
N LEU A 21 -3.02 -5.34 -0.91
CA LEU A 21 -3.80 -6.51 -0.52
C LEU A 21 -3.05 -7.83 -0.68
N ARG A 22 -2.29 -7.97 -1.78
CA ARG A 22 -1.45 -9.16 -2.03
C ARG A 22 -0.26 -9.19 -1.06
N SER A 23 0.35 -8.04 -0.80
CA SER A 23 1.46 -7.94 0.17
C SER A 23 1.03 -8.37 1.57
N CYS A 24 -0.21 -8.06 1.98
CA CYS A 24 -0.75 -8.54 3.25
C CYS A 24 -0.81 -10.07 3.36
N ASP A 25 -0.82 -10.83 2.26
CA ASP A 25 -0.72 -12.30 2.33
C ASP A 25 0.64 -12.80 2.84
N LYS A 26 1.66 -11.94 2.87
CA LYS A 26 2.98 -12.23 3.46
C LYS A 26 3.05 -11.95 4.96
N LEU A 27 2.04 -11.29 5.52
CA LEU A 27 1.99 -10.99 6.95
C LEU A 27 1.57 -12.23 7.76
N PRO A 28 2.00 -12.32 9.03
CA PRO A 28 1.55 -13.37 9.94
C PRO A 28 0.03 -13.32 10.20
N LYS A 29 -0.53 -14.44 10.70
CA LYS A 29 -1.96 -14.54 11.11
C LYS A 29 -2.25 -13.52 12.22
N GLY A 30 -3.39 -12.83 12.12
CA GLY A 30 -3.75 -11.69 12.97
C GLY A 30 -3.57 -10.34 12.25
N PRO A 31 -2.33 -9.79 12.16
CA PRO A 31 -2.07 -8.52 11.47
C PRO A 31 -2.57 -8.51 10.02
N LYS A 32 -2.44 -9.64 9.32
CA LYS A 32 -2.93 -9.82 7.95
C LYS A 32 -4.39 -9.37 7.76
N GLU A 33 -5.29 -9.81 8.62
CA GLU A 33 -6.72 -9.52 8.48
C GLU A 33 -7.00 -8.06 8.82
N HIS A 34 -6.43 -7.57 9.93
CA HIS A 34 -6.54 -6.17 10.34
C HIS A 34 -6.13 -5.21 9.21
N TYR A 35 -4.94 -5.41 8.62
CA TYR A 35 -4.47 -4.53 7.56
C TYR A 35 -5.25 -4.70 6.25
N LYS A 36 -5.69 -5.92 5.89
CA LYS A 36 -6.59 -6.10 4.73
C LYS A 36 -7.90 -5.33 4.90
N HIS A 37 -8.47 -5.30 6.10
CA HIS A 37 -9.66 -4.52 6.39
C HIS A 37 -9.38 -3.01 6.30
N SER A 38 -8.31 -2.53 6.94
CA SER A 38 -7.92 -1.12 6.91
C SER A 38 -7.66 -0.61 5.49
N ILE A 39 -6.99 -1.39 4.63
CA ILE A 39 -6.74 -1.05 3.22
C ILE A 39 -8.07 -0.95 2.45
N LYS A 40 -8.97 -1.92 2.62
CA LYS A 40 -10.30 -1.91 1.98
C LYS A 40 -11.12 -0.69 2.40
N GLN A 41 -11.10 -0.36 3.69
CA GLN A 41 -11.84 0.77 4.24
C GLN A 41 -11.28 2.10 3.71
N SER A 42 -9.97 2.29 3.80
CA SER A 42 -9.29 3.49 3.29
C SER A 42 -9.54 3.69 1.79
N PHE A 43 -9.44 2.62 0.99
CA PHE A 43 -9.72 2.71 -0.45
C PHE A 43 -11.17 3.14 -0.73
N LYS A 44 -12.15 2.57 -0.02
CA LYS A 44 -13.56 2.94 -0.17
C LYS A 44 -13.82 4.40 0.20
N GLN A 45 -13.17 4.90 1.25
CA GLN A 45 -13.32 6.28 1.70
C GLN A 45 -12.85 7.29 0.63
N HIS A 46 -11.85 6.92 -0.17
CA HIS A 46 -11.24 7.81 -1.17
C HIS A 46 -11.61 7.49 -2.63
N VAL A 47 -12.56 6.57 -2.87
CA VAL A 47 -12.96 6.16 -4.24
C VAL A 47 -13.47 7.32 -5.08
N TYR A 48 -14.09 8.33 -4.46
CA TYR A 48 -14.70 9.47 -5.13
C TYR A 48 -13.88 10.76 -5.02
N GLU A 49 -12.62 10.70 -4.58
CA GLU A 49 -11.77 11.88 -4.50
C GLU A 49 -11.51 12.47 -5.90
N PRO A 50 -12.00 13.68 -6.19
CA PRO A 50 -11.88 14.27 -7.53
C PRO A 50 -10.52 14.95 -7.74
N ASP A 51 -9.85 15.34 -6.66
CA ASP A 51 -8.60 16.09 -6.73
C ASP A 51 -7.39 15.17 -6.97
N ALA A 52 -6.71 15.38 -8.09
CA ALA A 52 -5.59 14.55 -8.50
C ALA A 52 -4.36 14.71 -7.58
N GLU A 53 -4.16 15.90 -7.00
CA GLU A 53 -3.07 16.13 -6.05
C GLU A 53 -3.32 15.39 -4.74
N ARG A 54 -4.54 15.46 -4.22
CA ARG A 54 -4.98 14.71 -3.04
C ARG A 54 -4.81 13.22 -3.24
N VAL A 55 -5.20 12.69 -4.41
CA VAL A 55 -5.02 11.27 -4.75
C VAL A 55 -3.53 10.88 -4.73
N LYS A 56 -2.64 11.72 -5.30
CA LYS A 56 -1.19 11.48 -5.23
C LYS A 56 -0.68 11.46 -3.79
N GLN A 57 -1.08 12.41 -2.97
CA GLN A 57 -0.69 12.47 -1.55
C GLN A 57 -1.15 11.22 -0.78
N ILE A 58 -2.37 10.74 -1.05
CA ILE A 58 -2.91 9.51 -0.45
C ILE A 58 -2.05 8.30 -0.85
N ILE A 59 -1.69 8.20 -2.13
CA ILE A 59 -0.81 7.14 -2.65
C ILE A 59 0.56 7.19 -1.96
N GLU A 60 1.20 8.35 -1.95
CA GLU A 60 2.53 8.52 -1.36
C GLU A 60 2.55 8.16 0.12
N LYS A 61 1.56 8.65 0.87
CA LYS A 61 1.42 8.34 2.30
C LYS A 61 1.15 6.85 2.53
N SER A 62 0.28 6.24 1.73
CA SER A 62 -0.01 4.80 1.82
C SER A 62 1.23 3.95 1.55
N ILE A 63 2.09 4.36 0.62
CA ILE A 63 3.36 3.66 0.34
C ILE A 63 4.33 3.81 1.51
N ILE A 64 4.43 5.00 2.12
CA ILE A 64 5.28 5.25 3.30
C ILE A 64 4.83 4.40 4.48
N ASP A 65 3.53 4.39 4.76
CA ASP A 65 2.95 3.62 5.86
C ASP A 65 3.16 2.12 5.64
N ALA A 66 2.97 1.63 4.40
CA ALA A 66 3.24 0.25 4.04
C ALA A 66 4.73 -0.10 4.20
N ASP A 67 5.65 0.71 3.67
CA ASP A 67 7.09 0.47 3.79
C ASP A 67 7.52 0.31 5.26
N TRP A 68 7.09 1.22 6.13
CA TRP A 68 7.35 1.12 7.55
C TRP A 68 6.75 -0.14 8.18
N LEU A 69 5.48 -0.44 7.85
CA LEU A 69 4.77 -1.59 8.38
C LEU A 69 5.44 -2.91 7.99
N PHE A 70 5.73 -3.10 6.72
CA PHE A 70 6.30 -4.35 6.21
C PHE A 70 7.75 -4.55 6.67
N LYS A 71 8.52 -3.47 6.82
CA LYS A 71 9.85 -3.50 7.46
C LYS A 71 9.79 -4.00 8.90
N LYS A 72 8.75 -3.65 9.67
CA LYS A 72 8.54 -4.17 11.03
C LYS A 72 8.47 -5.71 11.06
N TYR A 73 7.94 -6.33 10.00
CA TYR A 73 7.86 -7.79 9.85
C TYR A 73 9.01 -8.39 9.03
N LYS A 74 10.08 -7.61 8.75
CA LYS A 74 11.23 -8.02 7.91
C LYS A 74 10.83 -8.48 6.51
N ILE A 75 9.74 -7.91 5.96
CA ILE A 75 9.28 -8.18 4.60
C ILE A 75 9.74 -7.04 3.70
N ASP A 76 10.44 -7.41 2.63
CA ASP A 76 10.88 -6.47 1.61
C ASP A 76 9.79 -6.27 0.54
N LEU A 77 9.17 -5.09 0.51
CA LEU A 77 8.11 -4.79 -0.46
C LEU A 77 8.64 -4.68 -1.90
N GLU A 78 9.87 -4.25 -2.09
CA GLU A 78 10.44 -4.06 -3.43
C GLU A 78 10.64 -5.41 -4.14
N SER A 79 10.97 -6.44 -3.37
CA SER A 79 11.07 -7.82 -3.85
C SER A 79 9.73 -8.37 -4.35
N LEU A 80 8.61 -7.88 -3.81
CA LEU A 80 7.26 -8.30 -4.21
C LEU A 80 6.78 -7.62 -5.49
N LEU A 81 7.39 -6.49 -5.87
CA LEU A 81 7.09 -5.77 -7.10
C LEU A 81 7.77 -6.40 -8.34
N LYS A 82 8.89 -7.10 -8.14
CA LYS A 82 9.69 -7.73 -9.21
C LYS A 82 9.22 -9.13 -9.61
N LYS A 83 8.13 -9.63 -9.03
CA LYS A 83 7.51 -10.93 -9.33
C LYS A 83 6.21 -10.77 -10.09
#